data_AF-F3B594-F1
#
_entry.id   AF-F3B594-F1
#
_cell.length_a   1.000
_cell.length_b   1.000
_cell.length_c   1.000
_cell.angle_alpha   90.00
_cell.angle_beta   90.00
_cell.angle_gamma   90.00
#
_symmetry.space_group_name_H-M   'P 1'
#
loop_
_entity.id
_entity.type
_entity.pdbx_description
1 polymer ?
#
loop_
_entity_poly.entity_id
_entity_poly.type
_entity_poly.pdbx_seq_one_letter_code
_entity_poly.pdbx_strand_id
1 'polypeptide(L)'
;MLLALLIAGKILMQHSGDRPNKEEIVRGKQYFWRDIKEENGYRLQYHQLDGSVRILDKNNIRKAIGTMSAMEEKFERLVSESFLKPGDVIGVSRTLYDHYGIYIGDDRVIHYADKSKDFGKNISIYETGLKEFKGESKDYFVLHFPKSGGPPRKLRSSTNFSVNPRENTGVFDFLFKAKYKLFSPEETIERAKSRLGEKSYNFAKNNCEHFALWCKTGISFSRQVDMVLSI
;
A
#
# COMPACT_ATOMS: atom_id res chain seq x y z
N MET A 1 -33.35 -19.27 1.98
CA MET A 1 -33.34 -17.83 1.63
C MET A 1 -32.40 -16.99 2.49
N LEU A 2 -32.42 -17.05 3.83
CA LEU A 2 -31.53 -16.26 4.70
C LEU A 2 -30.02 -16.49 4.44
N LEU A 3 -29.60 -17.74 4.21
CA LEU A 3 -28.21 -18.08 3.94
C LEU A 3 -27.69 -17.50 2.61
N ALA A 4 -28.55 -17.44 1.59
CA ALA A 4 -28.22 -16.86 0.28
C ALA A 4 -28.10 -15.32 0.33
N LEU A 5 -28.93 -14.65 1.13
CA LEU A 5 -28.82 -13.20 1.40
C LEU A 5 -27.55 -12.86 2.21
N LEU A 6 -27.15 -13.70 3.17
CA LEU A 6 -25.89 -13.57 3.91
C LEU A 6 -24.65 -13.74 3.00
N ILE A 7 -24.70 -14.67 2.04
CA ILE A 7 -23.63 -14.90 1.07
C ILE A 7 -23.58 -13.74 0.05
N ALA A 8 -24.73 -13.27 -0.45
CA ALA A 8 -24.80 -12.12 -1.35
C ALA A 8 -24.29 -10.83 -0.68
N GLY A 9 -24.63 -10.61 0.60
CA GLY A 9 -24.10 -9.50 1.41
C GLY A 9 -22.58 -9.56 1.60
N LYS A 10 -22.01 -10.76 1.80
CA LYS A 10 -20.55 -10.98 1.88
C LYS A 10 -19.81 -10.65 0.59
N ILE A 11 -20.44 -10.89 -0.57
CA ILE A 11 -19.84 -10.63 -1.90
C ILE A 11 -19.94 -9.13 -2.24
N LEU A 12 -21.04 -8.47 -1.88
CA LEU A 12 -21.30 -7.05 -2.18
C LEU A 12 -20.55 -6.07 -1.27
N MET A 13 -20.11 -6.48 -0.07
CA MET A 13 -19.46 -5.63 0.93
C MET A 13 -17.95 -5.88 1.13
N GLN A 14 -17.24 -6.46 0.14
CA GLN A 14 -15.78 -6.56 0.22
C GLN A 14 -15.13 -5.17 0.02
N HIS A 15 -15.17 -4.35 1.07
CA HIS A 15 -14.28 -3.22 1.22
C HIS A 15 -12.84 -3.75 1.27
N SER A 16 -12.05 -3.39 0.27
CA SER A 16 -10.75 -3.97 -0.03
C SER A 16 -9.64 -3.31 0.80
N GLY A 17 -8.73 -4.11 1.35
CA GLY A 17 -7.50 -3.61 1.98
C GLY A 17 -7.66 -3.10 3.42
N ASP A 18 -6.86 -2.09 3.75
CA ASP A 18 -6.85 -1.34 5.02
C ASP A 18 -7.95 -0.28 4.99
N ARG A 19 -8.96 -0.40 5.85
CA ARG A 19 -10.15 0.48 5.82
C ARG A 19 -9.92 1.72 6.69
N PRO A 20 -10.64 2.82 6.44
CA PRO A 20 -10.72 3.93 7.37
C PRO A 20 -10.87 3.45 8.81
N ASN A 21 -10.00 3.94 9.68
CA ASN A 21 -9.99 3.55 11.09
C ASN A 21 -9.98 4.78 11.96
N LYS A 22 -10.81 4.75 13.00
CA LYS A 22 -10.70 5.63 14.16
C LYS A 22 -10.27 4.77 15.34
N GLU A 23 -9.23 5.22 16.02
CA GLU A 23 -8.78 4.57 17.25
C GLU A 23 -9.83 4.73 18.34
N GLU A 24 -10.31 3.59 18.82
CA GLU A 24 -11.29 3.53 19.88
C GLU A 24 -11.02 2.31 20.75
N ILE A 25 -11.24 2.48 22.06
CA ILE A 25 -11.15 1.37 23.02
C ILE A 25 -12.33 0.44 22.77
N VAL A 26 -12.04 -0.82 22.46
CA VAL A 26 -13.04 -1.86 22.32
C VAL A 26 -13.47 -2.32 23.71
N ARG A 27 -14.74 -2.07 24.05
CA ARG A 27 -15.35 -2.40 25.35
C ARG A 27 -16.37 -3.53 25.21
N GLY A 28 -16.70 -4.17 26.34
CA GLY A 28 -17.76 -5.16 26.41
C GLY A 28 -17.43 -6.49 25.71
N LYS A 29 -18.40 -7.41 25.75
CA LYS A 29 -18.23 -8.78 25.26
C LYS A 29 -18.22 -8.84 23.73
N GLN A 30 -17.17 -9.43 23.17
CA GLN A 30 -16.92 -9.49 21.72
C GLN A 30 -17.35 -10.84 21.13
N TYR A 31 -18.66 -11.11 21.10
CA TYR A 31 -19.22 -12.45 20.81
C TYR A 31 -18.74 -13.08 19.49
N PHE A 32 -18.57 -12.30 18.44
CA PHE A 32 -18.23 -12.76 17.08
C PHE A 32 -16.78 -12.51 16.68
N TRP A 33 -15.95 -11.97 17.58
CA TRP A 33 -14.52 -11.78 17.33
C TRP A 33 -13.73 -12.92 17.96
N ARG A 34 -12.71 -13.38 17.25
CA ARG A 34 -11.82 -14.44 17.69
C ARG A 34 -10.38 -14.04 17.40
N ASP A 35 -9.51 -14.28 18.37
CA ASP A 35 -8.07 -14.07 18.20
C ASP A 35 -7.51 -15.07 17.18
N ILE A 36 -6.69 -14.57 16.26
CA ILE A 36 -5.95 -15.33 15.26
C ILE A 36 -4.49 -15.45 15.69
N LYS A 37 -3.92 -14.32 16.12
CA LYS A 37 -2.51 -14.15 16.47
C LYS A 37 -2.39 -13.08 17.55
N GLU A 38 -1.44 -13.26 18.46
CA GLU A 38 -1.05 -12.27 19.47
C GLU A 38 0.47 -12.19 19.53
N GLU A 39 1.01 -10.97 19.50
CA GLU A 39 2.46 -10.71 19.52
C GLU A 39 2.73 -9.29 20.00
N ASN A 40 3.71 -9.10 20.89
CA ASN A 40 4.10 -7.79 21.44
C ASN A 40 2.92 -6.94 21.99
N GLY A 41 1.90 -7.61 22.54
CA GLY A 41 0.68 -6.97 23.06
C GLY A 41 -0.33 -6.53 21.99
N TYR A 42 -0.05 -6.78 20.70
CA TYR A 42 -1.03 -6.63 19.64
C TYR A 42 -1.79 -7.94 19.44
N ARG A 43 -3.08 -7.83 19.13
CA ARG A 43 -3.92 -8.97 18.74
C ARG A 43 -4.54 -8.76 17.37
N LEU A 44 -4.43 -9.78 16.53
CA LEU A 44 -5.14 -9.89 15.26
C LEU A 44 -6.43 -10.68 15.51
N GLN A 45 -7.57 -10.09 15.19
CA GLN A 45 -8.88 -10.71 15.41
C GLN A 45 -9.69 -10.80 14.12
N TYR A 46 -10.33 -11.94 13.87
CA TYR A 46 -11.28 -12.09 12.78
C TYR A 46 -12.73 -12.06 13.29
N HIS A 47 -13.60 -11.46 12.48
CA HIS A 47 -15.03 -11.44 12.72
C HIS A 47 -15.70 -12.60 11.98
N GLN A 48 -16.38 -13.47 12.73
CA GLN A 48 -16.93 -14.73 12.21
C GLN A 48 -18.06 -14.53 11.19
N LEU A 49 -18.78 -13.39 11.24
CA LEU A 49 -19.97 -13.17 10.41
C LEU A 49 -19.66 -12.52 9.06
N ASP A 50 -18.82 -11.49 9.03
CA ASP A 50 -18.54 -10.72 7.80
C ASP A 50 -17.12 -10.93 7.26
N GLY A 51 -16.27 -11.68 7.97
CA GLY A 51 -14.89 -11.97 7.58
C GLY A 51 -13.95 -10.77 7.68
N SER A 52 -14.37 -9.65 8.30
CA SER A 52 -13.49 -8.53 8.57
C SER A 52 -12.46 -8.89 9.64
N VAL A 53 -11.29 -8.28 9.54
CA VAL A 53 -10.17 -8.52 10.45
C VAL A 53 -9.77 -7.20 11.07
N ARG A 54 -9.44 -7.19 12.36
CA ARG A 54 -8.99 -5.99 13.08
C ARG A 54 -7.72 -6.26 13.86
N ILE A 55 -6.99 -5.18 14.15
CA ILE A 55 -5.81 -5.18 14.99
C ILE A 55 -6.13 -4.37 16.25
N LEU A 56 -5.91 -4.96 17.41
CA LEU A 56 -6.01 -4.30 18.71
C LEU A 56 -4.62 -4.18 19.34
N ASP A 57 -4.37 -3.10 20.07
CA ASP A 57 -3.18 -2.99 20.93
C ASP A 57 -3.44 -3.54 22.34
N LYS A 58 -2.42 -3.45 23.21
CA LYS A 58 -2.44 -3.92 24.60
C LYS A 58 -3.51 -3.26 25.48
N ASN A 59 -4.00 -2.09 25.07
CA ASN A 59 -5.05 -1.34 25.77
C ASN A 59 -6.44 -1.59 25.17
N ASN A 60 -6.57 -2.59 24.28
CA ASN A 60 -7.77 -2.87 23.49
C ASN A 60 -8.17 -1.71 22.56
N ILE A 61 -7.24 -0.84 22.15
CA ILE A 61 -7.52 0.21 21.17
C ILE A 61 -7.45 -0.41 19.78
N ARG A 62 -8.48 -0.21 18.95
CA ARG A 62 -8.47 -0.66 17.55
C ARG A 62 -7.52 0.18 16.71
N LYS A 63 -6.42 -0.44 16.27
CA LYS A 63 -5.37 0.19 15.45
C LYS A 63 -5.64 0.07 13.95
N ALA A 64 -6.33 -0.98 13.51
CA ALA A 64 -6.70 -1.16 12.11
C ALA A 64 -7.91 -2.09 11.94
N ILE A 65 -8.56 -2.00 10.78
CA ILE A 65 -9.61 -2.94 10.35
C ILE A 65 -9.58 -3.08 8.83
N GLY A 66 -9.79 -4.28 8.30
CA GLY A 66 -9.63 -4.54 6.88
C GLY A 66 -9.89 -5.98 6.46
N THR A 67 -9.38 -6.33 5.29
CA THR A 67 -9.36 -7.72 4.80
C THR A 67 -8.25 -8.52 5.49
N MET A 68 -8.39 -9.85 5.56
CA MET A 68 -7.37 -10.74 6.15
C MET A 68 -5.97 -10.45 5.62
N SER A 69 -5.78 -10.50 4.30
CA SER A 69 -4.47 -10.30 3.68
C SER A 69 -3.83 -8.94 4.02
N ALA A 70 -4.62 -7.88 4.14
CA ALA A 70 -4.09 -6.56 4.47
C ALA A 70 -3.78 -6.42 5.97
N MET A 71 -4.60 -7.03 6.83
CA MET A 71 -4.44 -6.95 8.28
C MET A 71 -3.33 -7.87 8.78
N GLU A 72 -3.09 -9.02 8.16
CA GLU A 72 -1.91 -9.83 8.44
C GLU A 72 -0.63 -9.04 8.15
N GLU A 73 -0.49 -8.46 6.95
CA GLU A 73 0.69 -7.65 6.60
C GLU A 73 0.83 -6.41 7.51
N LYS A 74 -0.27 -5.71 7.80
CA LYS A 74 -0.24 -4.54 8.69
C LYS A 74 0.08 -4.95 10.14
N PHE A 75 -0.37 -6.12 10.59
CA PHE A 75 -0.04 -6.66 11.91
C PHE A 75 1.45 -6.89 12.04
N GLU A 76 2.08 -7.61 11.09
CA GLU A 76 3.53 -7.85 11.09
C GLU A 76 4.32 -6.53 11.15
N ARG A 77 3.84 -5.49 10.47
CA ARG A 77 4.49 -4.16 10.49
C ARG A 77 4.28 -3.40 11.79
N LEU A 78 3.13 -3.55 12.45
CA LEU A 78 2.85 -2.89 13.73
C LEU A 78 3.58 -3.54 14.91
N VAL A 79 3.84 -4.85 14.84
CA VAL A 79 4.60 -5.56 15.90
C VAL A 79 6.11 -5.48 15.73
N SER A 80 6.58 -5.09 14.54
CA SER A 80 8.00 -4.90 14.21
C SER A 80 8.55 -3.58 14.75
N GLU A 81 9.88 -3.49 14.89
CA GLU A 81 10.57 -2.25 15.29
C GLU A 81 10.40 -1.10 14.28
N SER A 82 10.20 -1.44 13.00
CA SER A 82 9.95 -0.49 11.93
C SER A 82 8.74 -0.93 11.10
N PHE A 83 7.87 0.03 10.79
CA PHE A 83 6.76 -0.19 9.87
C PHE A 83 7.24 -0.36 8.42
N LEU A 84 8.38 0.25 8.05
CA LEU A 84 8.97 0.18 6.72
C LEU A 84 10.03 -0.92 6.63
N LYS A 85 10.05 -1.62 5.50
CA LYS A 85 11.01 -2.67 5.16
C LYS A 85 11.70 -2.31 3.84
N PRO A 86 13.03 -2.47 3.72
CA PRO A 86 13.73 -2.24 2.45
C PRO A 86 13.03 -2.97 1.29
N GLY A 87 12.92 -2.34 0.13
CA GLY A 87 12.22 -2.85 -1.04
C GLY A 87 10.70 -2.63 -1.03
N ASP A 88 10.15 -1.97 -0.01
CA ASP A 88 8.77 -1.50 -0.02
C ASP A 88 8.54 -0.44 -1.11
N VAL A 89 7.42 -0.56 -1.80
CA VAL A 89 6.85 0.56 -2.56
C VAL A 89 6.07 1.41 -1.56
N ILE A 90 6.49 2.66 -1.38
CA ILE A 90 5.87 3.60 -0.47
C ILE A 90 5.26 4.77 -1.21
N GLY A 91 4.31 5.46 -0.58
CA GLY A 91 3.82 6.72 -1.10
C GLY A 91 3.25 7.65 -0.05
N VAL A 92 3.07 8.90 -0.46
CA VAL A 92 2.43 9.96 0.34
C VAL A 92 1.36 10.65 -0.48
N SER A 93 0.20 10.87 0.14
CA SER A 93 -0.90 11.58 -0.51
C SER A 93 -0.62 13.08 -0.49
N ARG A 94 -0.46 13.67 -1.68
CA ARG A 94 -0.47 15.12 -1.91
C ARG A 94 -1.91 15.56 -2.23
N THR A 95 -2.16 16.86 -2.19
CA THR A 95 -3.49 17.45 -2.40
C THR A 95 -4.20 16.96 -3.67
N LEU A 96 -3.44 16.67 -4.73
CA LEU A 96 -3.98 16.32 -6.06
C LEU A 96 -3.51 14.97 -6.61
N TYR A 97 -2.63 14.25 -5.92
CA TYR A 97 -2.07 12.98 -6.40
C TYR A 97 -1.31 12.26 -5.29
N ASP A 98 -1.01 10.97 -5.46
CA ASP A 98 -0.07 10.26 -4.61
C ASP A 98 1.33 10.29 -5.20
N HIS A 99 2.33 10.55 -4.38
CA HIS A 99 3.74 10.52 -4.76
C HIS A 99 4.38 9.22 -4.30
N TYR A 100 5.01 8.47 -5.20
CA TYR A 100 5.54 7.13 -4.94
C TYR A 100 7.07 7.08 -4.95
N GLY A 101 7.62 6.09 -4.23
CA GLY A 101 9.05 5.80 -4.20
C GLY A 101 9.34 4.39 -3.69
N ILE A 102 10.60 4.00 -3.76
CA ILE A 102 11.12 2.73 -3.23
C ILE A 102 11.91 3.02 -1.98
N TYR A 103 11.47 2.48 -0.83
CA TYR A 103 12.24 2.56 0.41
C TYR A 103 13.44 1.62 0.32
N ILE A 104 14.64 2.12 0.55
CA ILE A 104 15.89 1.34 0.39
C ILE A 104 16.58 1.01 1.72
N GLY A 105 15.94 1.31 2.86
CA GLY A 105 16.54 1.18 4.19
C GLY A 105 17.15 2.49 4.70
N ASP A 106 17.49 2.52 5.99
CA ASP A 106 18.13 3.64 6.68
C ASP A 106 17.47 5.00 6.44
N ASP A 107 16.13 5.07 6.47
CA ASP A 107 15.38 6.29 6.19
C ASP A 107 15.67 6.90 4.81
N ARG A 108 15.97 6.08 3.80
CA ARG A 108 16.23 6.54 2.42
C ARG A 108 15.22 6.00 1.42
N VAL A 109 14.96 6.81 0.40
CA VAL A 109 13.96 6.54 -0.64
C VAL A 109 14.51 6.93 -2.00
N ILE A 110 14.35 6.05 -3.00
CA ILE A 110 14.57 6.39 -4.41
C ILE A 110 13.22 6.70 -5.04
N HIS A 111 13.10 7.86 -5.68
CA HIS A 111 11.85 8.27 -6.32
C HIS A 111 12.09 9.07 -7.61
N TYR A 112 11.05 9.14 -8.45
CA TYR A 112 11.02 10.00 -9.63
C TYR A 112 10.37 11.33 -9.24
N ALA A 113 11.13 12.41 -9.14
CA ALA A 113 10.63 13.71 -8.70
C ALA A 113 11.42 14.87 -9.33
N ASP A 114 10.92 16.09 -9.16
CA ASP A 114 11.71 17.29 -9.42
C ASP A 114 12.75 17.48 -8.30
N LYS A 115 14.02 17.67 -8.67
CA LYS A 115 15.10 18.01 -7.74
C LYS A 115 15.12 19.48 -7.34
N SER A 116 14.40 20.33 -8.06
CA SER A 116 14.39 21.78 -7.85
C SER A 116 13.06 22.24 -7.25
N LYS A 117 13.09 23.33 -6.45
CA LYS A 117 11.87 24.05 -6.02
C LYS A 117 11.17 24.75 -7.20
N ASP A 118 11.82 24.77 -8.36
CA ASP A 118 11.28 25.30 -9.60
C ASP A 118 10.55 24.19 -10.36
N PHE A 119 9.23 24.15 -10.21
CA PHE A 119 8.35 23.19 -10.88
C PHE A 119 8.76 22.92 -12.35
N GLY A 120 9.16 21.69 -12.64
CA GLY A 120 9.36 21.11 -13.96
C GLY A 120 10.79 21.10 -14.51
N LYS A 121 11.78 21.73 -13.84
CA LYS A 121 13.09 21.99 -14.49
C LYS A 121 14.14 20.90 -14.29
N ASN A 122 14.08 20.11 -13.21
CA ASN A 122 15.09 19.10 -12.92
C ASN A 122 14.46 17.77 -12.46
N ILE A 123 13.53 17.27 -13.27
CA ILE A 123 12.85 16.00 -13.02
C ILE A 123 13.79 14.83 -13.35
N SER A 124 14.09 14.01 -12.35
CA SER A 124 14.90 12.79 -12.51
C SER A 124 14.57 11.75 -11.44
N ILE A 125 15.13 10.56 -11.59
CA ILE A 125 15.16 9.56 -10.51
C ILE A 125 16.34 9.86 -9.59
N TYR A 126 16.10 9.97 -8.30
CA TYR A 126 17.15 10.19 -7.31
C TYR A 126 16.81 9.68 -5.92
N GLU A 127 17.85 9.57 -5.10
CA GLU A 127 17.77 9.20 -3.69
C GLU A 127 17.57 10.44 -2.82
N THR A 128 16.66 10.33 -1.84
CA THR A 128 16.35 11.36 -0.85
C THR A 128 16.11 10.71 0.51
N GLY A 129 16.14 11.50 1.59
CA GLY A 129 15.71 11.03 2.91
C GLY A 129 14.19 10.87 3.01
N LEU A 130 13.72 9.94 3.82
CA LEU A 130 12.30 9.67 4.05
C LEU A 130 11.55 10.91 4.53
N LYS A 131 12.20 11.76 5.35
CA LYS A 131 11.62 13.03 5.80
C LYS A 131 11.35 13.99 4.64
N GLU A 132 12.31 14.13 3.73
CA GLU A 132 12.16 14.99 2.54
C GLU A 132 11.14 14.40 1.55
N PHE A 133 11.17 13.08 1.35
CA PHE A 133 10.14 12.37 0.59
C PHE A 133 8.73 12.65 1.13
N LYS A 134 8.55 12.59 2.46
CA LYS A 134 7.27 12.87 3.12
C LYS A 134 6.85 14.33 3.03
N GLY A 135 7.80 15.27 3.00
CA GLY A 135 7.51 16.70 3.11
C GLY A 135 6.62 16.96 4.33
N GLU A 136 5.53 17.70 4.14
CA GLU A 136 4.56 18.03 5.20
C GLU A 136 3.58 16.89 5.55
N SER A 137 3.67 15.74 4.86
CA SER A 137 2.74 14.64 5.11
C SER A 137 3.04 13.96 6.44
N LYS A 138 2.06 13.99 7.35
CA LYS A 138 2.13 13.28 8.64
C LYS A 138 1.98 11.77 8.49
N ASP A 139 1.52 11.31 7.34
CA ASP A 139 1.23 9.91 7.04
C ASP A 139 1.88 9.49 5.71
N TYR A 140 2.12 8.21 5.57
CA TYR A 140 2.54 7.56 4.34
C TYR A 140 1.84 6.20 4.24
N PHE A 141 1.89 5.59 3.08
CA PHE A 141 1.38 4.24 2.89
C PHE A 141 2.44 3.35 2.27
N VAL A 142 2.29 2.05 2.51
CA VAL A 142 3.01 0.98 1.81
C VAL A 142 2.04 0.30 0.87
N LEU A 143 2.47 -0.04 -0.35
CA LEU A 143 1.70 -0.90 -1.23
C LEU A 143 1.90 -2.36 -0.84
N HIS A 144 0.83 -2.94 -0.30
CA HIS A 144 0.72 -4.37 -0.08
C HIS A 144 0.25 -5.07 -1.35
N PHE A 145 1.00 -6.07 -1.79
CA PHE A 145 0.71 -6.88 -2.97
C PHE A 145 0.17 -8.24 -2.53
N PRO A 146 -1.15 -8.51 -2.67
CA PRO A 146 -1.73 -9.76 -2.18
C PRO A 146 -1.14 -10.99 -2.90
N LYS A 147 -0.80 -12.04 -2.14
CA LYS A 147 -0.30 -13.32 -2.70
C LYS A 147 -1.27 -13.97 -3.69
N SER A 148 -2.56 -13.71 -3.53
CA SER A 148 -3.62 -14.17 -4.44
C SER A 148 -3.59 -13.48 -5.82
N GLY A 149 -2.74 -12.46 -6.01
CA GLY A 149 -2.87 -11.51 -7.11
C GLY A 149 -3.97 -10.50 -6.83
N GLY A 150 -4.26 -9.65 -7.82
CA GLY A 150 -5.15 -8.50 -7.66
C GLY A 150 -4.40 -7.19 -7.41
N PRO A 151 -5.14 -6.06 -7.41
CA PRO A 151 -4.52 -4.76 -7.31
C PRO A 151 -3.85 -4.57 -5.94
N PRO A 152 -2.74 -3.82 -5.87
CA PRO A 152 -2.11 -3.50 -4.60
C PRO A 152 -3.08 -2.75 -3.67
N ARG A 153 -2.74 -2.75 -2.39
CA ARG A 153 -3.53 -2.17 -1.31
C ARG A 153 -2.66 -1.23 -0.49
N LYS A 154 -3.12 0.00 -0.30
CA LYS A 154 -2.44 0.96 0.58
C LYS A 154 -2.63 0.55 2.03
N LEU A 155 -1.54 0.19 2.70
CA LEU A 155 -1.48 0.06 4.15
C LEU A 155 -0.96 1.37 4.72
N ARG A 156 -1.80 2.09 5.45
CA ARG A 156 -1.46 3.39 6.04
C ARG A 156 -0.57 3.20 7.26
N SER A 157 0.45 4.04 7.37
CA SER A 157 1.30 4.12 8.57
C SER A 157 0.51 4.64 9.77
N SER A 158 -0.39 5.60 9.53
CA SER A 158 -1.35 6.05 10.53
C SER A 158 -2.37 4.95 10.85
N THR A 159 -2.72 4.88 12.12
CA THR A 159 -3.80 4.05 12.65
C THR A 159 -5.08 4.86 12.88
N ASN A 160 -5.09 6.16 12.55
CA ASN A 160 -6.27 7.03 12.63
C ASN A 160 -6.42 7.86 11.34
N PHE A 161 -7.38 7.49 10.50
CA PHE A 161 -7.64 8.16 9.21
C PHE A 161 -9.09 7.92 8.74
N SER A 162 -9.73 8.98 8.25
CA SER A 162 -11.14 8.95 7.81
C SER A 162 -11.33 8.50 6.37
N VAL A 163 -10.30 8.60 5.54
CA VAL A 163 -10.34 8.24 4.13
C VAL A 163 -9.10 7.44 3.80
N ASN A 164 -9.30 6.26 3.21
CA ASN A 164 -8.27 5.55 2.47
C ASN A 164 -8.82 5.34 1.06
N PRO A 165 -8.52 6.27 0.13
CA PRO A 165 -9.07 6.17 -1.20
C PRO A 165 -8.63 4.83 -1.79
N ARG A 166 -9.58 4.11 -2.38
CA ARG A 166 -9.21 3.00 -3.26
C ARG A 166 -8.28 3.57 -4.30
N GLU A 167 -7.26 2.77 -4.61
CA GLU A 167 -6.39 3.07 -5.72
C GLU A 167 -7.22 3.21 -6.98
N ASN A 168 -7.35 4.44 -7.49
CA ASN A 168 -8.09 4.75 -8.70
C ASN A 168 -7.17 4.49 -9.88
N THR A 169 -6.74 3.23 -10.00
CA THR A 169 -5.61 2.87 -10.84
C THR A 169 -6.02 2.64 -12.30
N GLY A 170 -7.29 2.88 -12.66
CA GLY A 170 -7.79 3.09 -14.03
C GLY A 170 -7.50 1.97 -15.03
N VAL A 171 -6.25 1.87 -15.48
CA VAL A 171 -5.67 0.83 -16.34
C VAL A 171 -5.22 -0.43 -15.59
N PHE A 172 -4.93 -0.29 -14.31
CA PHE A 172 -4.38 -1.32 -13.43
C PHE A 172 -5.45 -2.26 -12.88
N ASP A 173 -6.67 -1.80 -12.58
CA ASP A 173 -7.78 -2.69 -12.20
C ASP A 173 -8.06 -3.74 -13.29
N PHE A 174 -7.78 -3.40 -14.56
CA PHE A 174 -7.86 -4.29 -15.71
C PHE A 174 -6.65 -5.25 -15.81
N LEU A 175 -5.41 -4.74 -15.64
CA LEU A 175 -4.16 -5.55 -15.67
C LEU A 175 -4.02 -6.50 -14.47
N PHE A 176 -4.51 -6.12 -13.29
CA PHE A 176 -4.37 -6.88 -12.05
C PHE A 176 -5.35 -8.04 -11.90
N LYS A 177 -6.15 -8.34 -12.94
CA LYS A 177 -6.78 -9.66 -13.08
C LYS A 177 -5.74 -10.77 -13.33
N ALA A 178 -4.49 -10.41 -13.66
CA ALA A 178 -3.36 -11.33 -13.84
C ALA A 178 -2.43 -11.41 -12.62
N LYS A 179 -1.81 -12.59 -12.42
CA LYS A 179 -0.68 -12.78 -11.50
C LYS A 179 0.55 -12.06 -12.04
N TYR A 180 1.07 -11.07 -11.32
CA TYR A 180 2.36 -10.43 -11.64
C TYR A 180 3.51 -11.12 -10.90
N LYS A 181 4.71 -11.09 -11.49
CA LYS A 181 5.93 -11.47 -10.79
C LYS A 181 6.22 -10.39 -9.75
N LEU A 182 6.45 -10.80 -8.50
CA LEU A 182 6.97 -9.93 -7.46
C LEU A 182 8.48 -10.14 -7.34
N PHE A 183 9.24 -9.07 -7.50
CA PHE A 183 10.66 -9.07 -7.21
C PHE A 183 10.90 -9.06 -5.70
N SER A 184 11.98 -9.73 -5.28
CA SER A 184 12.48 -9.68 -3.91
C SER A 184 12.79 -8.24 -3.48
N PRO A 185 12.89 -7.96 -2.17
CA PRO A 185 13.37 -6.67 -1.68
C PRO A 185 14.66 -6.21 -2.37
N GLU A 186 15.64 -7.10 -2.45
CA GLU A 186 16.97 -6.83 -3.02
C GLU A 186 16.86 -6.50 -4.51
N GLU A 187 16.15 -7.34 -5.29
CA GLU A 187 15.91 -7.06 -6.71
C GLU A 187 15.15 -5.76 -6.92
N THR A 188 14.16 -5.45 -6.07
CA THR A 188 13.39 -4.19 -6.16
C THR A 188 14.30 -2.98 -5.97
N ILE A 189 15.21 -3.04 -4.98
CA ILE A 189 16.18 -1.97 -4.69
C ILE A 189 17.19 -1.83 -5.83
N GLU A 190 17.74 -2.93 -6.33
CA GLU A 190 18.71 -2.88 -7.43
C GLU A 190 18.09 -2.32 -8.72
N ARG A 191 16.83 -2.67 -8.98
CA ARG A 191 16.06 -2.08 -10.08
C ARG A 191 15.88 -0.58 -9.89
N ALA A 192 15.56 -0.11 -8.68
CA ALA A 192 15.46 1.31 -8.38
C ALA A 192 16.80 2.05 -8.61
N LYS A 193 17.90 1.49 -8.10
CA LYS A 193 19.26 2.05 -8.26
C LYS A 193 19.71 2.11 -9.71
N SER A 194 19.40 1.08 -10.52
CA SER A 194 19.78 1.00 -11.93
C SER A 194 19.25 2.14 -12.82
N ARG A 195 18.23 2.87 -12.33
CA ARG A 195 17.61 3.99 -13.06
C ARG A 195 17.92 5.35 -12.44
N LEU A 196 18.81 5.43 -11.46
CA LEU A 196 19.25 6.71 -10.89
C LEU A 196 19.76 7.65 -11.98
N GLY A 197 19.31 8.90 -11.93
CA GLY A 197 19.68 9.94 -12.89
C GLY A 197 18.86 9.94 -14.19
N GLU A 198 18.02 8.93 -14.43
CA GLU A 198 17.15 8.91 -15.61
C GLU A 198 16.22 10.13 -15.63
N LYS A 199 16.11 10.76 -16.80
CA LYS A 199 15.27 11.93 -17.08
C LYS A 199 14.26 11.56 -18.17
N SER A 200 13.02 12.03 -18.06
CA SER A 200 12.01 11.89 -19.12
C SER A 200 10.99 13.03 -19.09
N TYR A 201 10.46 13.36 -20.28
CA TYR A 201 9.69 14.60 -20.57
C TYR A 201 8.19 14.54 -20.21
N ASN A 202 7.69 13.48 -19.58
CA ASN A 202 6.26 13.36 -19.25
C ASN A 202 5.93 13.84 -17.82
N PHE A 203 4.71 14.33 -17.59
CA PHE A 203 4.21 14.82 -16.28
C PHE A 203 4.58 13.86 -15.12
N ALA A 204 5.32 14.38 -14.14
CA ALA A 204 5.99 13.59 -13.09
C ALA A 204 5.07 12.68 -12.24
N LYS A 205 3.77 13.00 -12.13
CA LYS A 205 2.82 12.28 -11.28
C LYS A 205 2.70 10.80 -11.67
N ASN A 206 2.46 10.50 -12.94
CA ASN A 206 2.32 9.11 -13.40
C ASN A 206 3.68 8.40 -13.43
N ASN A 207 4.76 9.15 -13.63
CA ASN A 207 6.10 8.56 -13.75
C ASN A 207 6.60 7.99 -12.42
N CYS A 208 6.29 8.62 -11.28
CA CYS A 208 6.71 8.10 -9.97
C CYS A 208 6.02 6.78 -9.61
N GLU A 209 4.72 6.67 -9.90
CA GLU A 209 3.96 5.43 -9.72
C GLU A 209 4.47 4.35 -10.67
N HIS A 210 4.61 4.65 -11.96
CA HIS A 210 5.13 3.71 -12.95
C HIS A 210 6.55 3.24 -12.61
N PHE A 211 7.42 4.14 -12.18
CA PHE A 211 8.77 3.79 -11.75
C PHE A 211 8.74 2.83 -10.57
N ALA A 212 7.99 3.15 -9.51
CA ALA A 212 7.95 2.33 -8.31
C ALA A 212 7.33 0.95 -8.57
N LEU A 213 6.24 0.89 -9.34
CA LEU A 213 5.62 -0.38 -9.73
C LEU A 213 6.51 -1.19 -10.68
N TRP A 214 7.20 -0.55 -11.62
CA TRP A 214 8.18 -1.24 -12.47
C TRP A 214 9.30 -1.84 -11.62
N CYS A 215 9.81 -1.14 -10.61
CA CYS A 215 10.82 -1.70 -9.71
C CYS A 215 10.32 -2.98 -9.04
N LYS A 216 9.06 -2.99 -8.54
CA LYS A 216 8.52 -4.12 -7.80
C LYS A 216 8.00 -5.28 -8.66
N THR A 217 7.52 -4.99 -9.88
CA THR A 217 6.77 -5.96 -10.70
C THR A 217 7.33 -6.22 -12.09
N GLY A 218 8.21 -5.34 -12.59
CA GLY A 218 8.72 -5.43 -13.95
C GLY A 218 7.85 -4.77 -15.02
N ILE A 219 6.64 -4.36 -14.66
CA ILE A 219 5.67 -3.81 -15.59
C ILE A 219 5.89 -2.29 -15.70
N SER A 220 6.28 -1.81 -16.88
CA SER A 220 6.39 -0.37 -17.20
C SER A 220 5.27 0.05 -18.14
N PHE A 221 4.37 0.94 -17.70
CA PHE A 221 3.21 1.38 -18.49
C PHE A 221 3.54 2.47 -19.54
N SER A 222 4.78 2.58 -20.00
CA SER A 222 5.22 3.63 -20.93
C SER A 222 5.72 3.13 -22.28
N ARG A 223 5.57 1.83 -22.61
CA ARG A 223 5.92 1.34 -23.96
C ARG A 223 4.79 0.68 -24.75
N GLN A 224 3.64 0.33 -24.16
CA GLN A 224 2.68 -0.52 -24.84
C GLN A 224 1.23 -0.21 -24.49
N VAL A 225 0.70 0.77 -25.22
CA VAL A 225 -0.63 0.60 -25.84
C VAL A 225 -0.63 -0.64 -26.80
N ASP A 226 0.52 -1.26 -27.07
CA ASP A 226 0.66 -2.44 -27.96
C ASP A 226 0.21 -3.80 -27.41
N MET A 227 -0.25 -3.92 -26.15
CA MET A 227 -0.87 -5.18 -25.68
C MET A 227 -2.41 -5.12 -25.68
N VAL A 228 -2.97 -4.17 -26.44
CA VAL A 228 -4.35 -4.21 -26.96
C VAL A 228 -4.38 -4.75 -28.41
N LEU A 229 -3.24 -5.19 -28.97
CA LEU A 229 -3.14 -5.70 -30.37
C LEU A 229 -2.37 -7.02 -30.51
N SER A 230 -2.42 -7.93 -29.54
CA SER A 230 -1.87 -9.30 -29.73
C SER A 230 -2.70 -10.43 -29.11
N ILE A 231 -4.02 -10.26 -29.03
CA ILE A 231 -5.00 -11.35 -29.07
C ILE A 231 -6.03 -11.01 -30.13
#